data_AF-A0A8D0HJ04-F1
#
_entry.id   AF-A0A8D0HJ04-F1
#
_cell.length_a   1.000
_cell.length_b   1.000
_cell.length_c   1.000
_cell.angle_alpha   90.00
_cell.angle_beta   90.00
_cell.angle_gamma   90.00
#
_symmetry.space_group_name_H-M   'P 1'
#
loop_
_entity.id
_entity.type
_entity.pdbx_description
1 polymer ?
#
loop_
_entity_poly.entity_id
_entity_poly.type
_entity_poly.pdbx_seq_one_letter_code
_entity_poly.pdbx_strand_id
1 'polypeptide(L)'
;IPSCLVRRTFFACPLLKAHSGLVQPNKEIFVRPCRAGSSRVAAVESQDDAIIKWGLLLIPLSTFCLGTWQVQRRKWKLKLIADLESRVAAEPVPLPTSPLELKDLEYKPVKVHGYFDHSKELYILPRSLVNPKREAKAAGQLISSPETGANVITPFYCTDLGITILVNRGFVSRKKVNPETRLKGQIEGEVDLIGVVRLTESRKPFVPQNRPEKNQWYYRDLEAMARLTEAEPILIDADFKSTVPGGPIGGQTRVSLRNEHMQYIITWYGLCAATSYMWYRKFIQKLW
;
A
#
# COMPACT_ATOMS: atom_id res chain seq x y z
N ILE A 1 56.41 -20.01 26.94
CA ILE A 1 57.83 -19.60 26.78
C ILE A 1 58.53 -20.71 26.01
N PRO A 2 59.31 -20.48 24.95
CA PRO A 2 59.49 -19.31 24.06
C PRO A 2 59.02 -19.66 22.61
N SER A 3 58.60 -18.78 21.69
CA SER A 3 59.02 -17.47 21.18
C SER A 3 60.11 -17.49 20.08
N CYS A 4 59.86 -16.69 19.03
CA CYS A 4 60.83 -15.88 18.27
C CYS A 4 61.83 -16.62 17.36
N LEU A 5 62.45 -16.02 16.34
CA LEU A 5 62.30 -14.81 15.53
C LEU A 5 63.32 -15.00 14.38
N VAL A 6 62.95 -14.57 13.18
CA VAL A 6 63.73 -13.77 12.20
C VAL A 6 65.27 -13.86 12.18
N ARG A 7 65.83 -14.09 10.97
CA ARG A 7 66.93 -13.32 10.32
C ARG A 7 67.15 -13.87 8.88
N ARG A 8 67.02 -13.14 7.76
CA ARG A 8 67.89 -12.07 7.19
C ARG A 8 69.38 -12.42 7.37
N THR A 9 70.27 -12.51 6.39
CA THR A 9 70.40 -11.84 5.08
C THR A 9 71.77 -12.20 4.47
N PHE A 10 71.93 -11.88 3.17
CA PHE A 10 73.14 -11.38 2.48
C PHE A 10 74.29 -12.34 2.08
N PHE A 11 74.49 -12.34 0.75
CA PHE A 11 75.74 -12.35 -0.04
C PHE A 11 77.07 -12.54 0.70
N ALA A 12 77.86 -13.51 0.22
CA ALA A 12 79.30 -13.35 0.07
C ALA A 12 79.82 -14.29 -1.03
N CYS A 13 80.46 -13.70 -2.03
CA CYS A 13 81.42 -14.37 -2.90
C CYS A 13 82.75 -14.48 -2.13
N PRO A 14 83.56 -15.53 -2.36
CA PRO A 14 84.96 -15.22 -2.62
C PRO A 14 85.57 -16.00 -3.80
N LEU A 15 86.47 -15.28 -4.46
CA LEU A 15 87.48 -15.71 -5.42
C LEU A 15 88.38 -16.85 -4.91
N LEU A 16 88.82 -17.75 -5.80
CA LEU A 16 90.22 -18.15 -6.07
C LEU A 16 90.22 -19.28 -7.13
N LYS A 17 90.62 -19.04 -8.39
CA LYS A 17 91.97 -19.05 -9.01
C LYS A 17 92.43 -20.45 -9.49
N ALA A 18 92.47 -20.57 -10.83
CA ALA A 18 93.38 -21.33 -11.70
C ALA A 18 93.54 -22.86 -11.54
N HIS A 19 93.21 -23.65 -12.58
CA HIS A 19 94.16 -24.00 -13.64
C HIS A 19 93.46 -24.70 -14.83
N SER A 20 94.10 -24.55 -15.99
CA SER A 20 93.73 -24.92 -17.34
C SER A 20 93.82 -26.42 -17.66
N GLY A 21 92.95 -26.92 -18.54
CA GLY A 21 93.06 -28.25 -19.17
C GLY A 21 91.85 -28.63 -20.03
N LEU A 22 92.01 -28.62 -21.35
CA LEU A 22 91.08 -29.04 -22.40
C LEU A 22 90.55 -30.47 -22.22
N VAL A 23 89.22 -30.69 -22.30
CA VAL A 23 88.56 -31.81 -23.01
C VAL A 23 87.09 -31.41 -23.28
N GLN A 24 86.66 -31.41 -24.55
CA GLN A 24 85.24 -31.36 -24.93
C GLN A 24 84.57 -32.73 -24.69
N PRO A 25 83.30 -32.73 -24.26
CA PRO A 25 82.35 -33.66 -24.88
C PRO A 25 81.06 -32.98 -25.34
N ASN A 26 80.40 -33.71 -26.21
CA ASN A 26 79.32 -33.33 -27.12
C ASN A 26 77.93 -33.45 -26.46
N LYS A 27 76.98 -32.69 -27.00
CA LYS A 27 75.49 -32.84 -26.95
C LYS A 27 74.77 -32.66 -25.61
N GLU A 28 73.92 -31.64 -25.54
CA GLU A 28 72.46 -31.80 -25.44
C GLU A 28 71.74 -30.58 -26.02
N ILE A 29 70.79 -30.82 -26.94
CA ILE A 29 69.90 -29.81 -27.52
C ILE A 29 68.79 -29.56 -26.49
N PHE A 30 68.80 -28.40 -25.84
CA PHE A 30 67.72 -28.01 -24.94
C PHE A 30 66.49 -27.56 -25.75
N VAL A 31 65.59 -28.50 -26.03
CA VAL A 31 64.26 -28.20 -26.56
C VAL A 31 63.47 -27.51 -25.45
N ARG A 32 63.19 -26.21 -25.60
CA ARG A 32 62.24 -25.50 -24.73
C ARG A 32 60.85 -26.13 -24.90
N PRO A 33 60.19 -26.61 -23.83
CA PRO A 33 58.81 -27.03 -23.95
C PRO A 33 57.94 -25.77 -24.12
N CYS A 34 57.32 -25.62 -25.29
CA CYS A 34 56.22 -24.70 -25.48
C CYS A 34 55.11 -25.05 -24.49
N ARG A 35 54.82 -24.13 -23.56
CA ARG A 35 53.75 -24.27 -22.57
C ARG A 35 52.40 -24.15 -23.30
N ALA A 36 51.85 -25.27 -23.74
CA ALA A 36 50.48 -25.37 -24.23
C ALA A 36 49.52 -25.33 -23.03
N GLY A 37 49.20 -24.11 -22.56
CA GLY A 37 48.31 -23.91 -21.42
C GLY A 37 47.88 -22.46 -21.30
N SER A 38 47.06 -21.99 -22.24
CA SER A 38 46.51 -20.62 -22.20
C SER A 38 45.09 -20.53 -22.77
N SER A 39 44.71 -21.40 -23.72
CA SER A 39 43.41 -21.33 -24.39
C SER A 39 42.21 -21.64 -23.49
N ARG A 40 42.30 -22.64 -22.58
CA ARG A 40 41.17 -22.99 -21.70
C ARG A 40 40.91 -21.96 -20.61
N VAL A 41 41.96 -21.36 -20.03
CA VAL A 41 41.82 -20.34 -18.97
C VAL A 41 41.27 -19.03 -19.55
N ALA A 42 41.80 -18.59 -20.70
CA ALA A 42 41.31 -17.40 -21.38
C ALA A 42 39.85 -17.56 -21.90
N ALA A 43 39.48 -18.77 -22.36
CA ALA A 43 38.11 -19.06 -22.77
C ALA A 43 37.11 -18.98 -21.60
N VAL A 44 37.48 -19.50 -20.42
CA VAL A 44 36.66 -19.44 -19.20
C VAL A 44 36.51 -18.00 -18.71
N GLU A 45 37.59 -17.21 -18.65
CA GLU A 45 37.53 -15.79 -18.29
C GLU A 45 36.62 -14.98 -19.24
N SER A 46 36.72 -15.22 -20.56
CA SER A 46 35.89 -14.53 -21.56
C SER A 46 34.40 -14.87 -21.46
N GLN A 47 34.09 -16.11 -21.04
CA GLN A 47 32.72 -16.58 -20.88
C GLN A 47 32.10 -16.03 -19.59
N ASP A 48 32.86 -15.97 -18.50
CA ASP A 48 32.43 -15.37 -17.23
C ASP A 48 32.19 -13.85 -17.37
N ASP A 49 33.06 -13.15 -18.11
CA ASP A 49 32.88 -11.72 -18.41
C ASP A 49 31.66 -11.45 -19.28
N ALA A 50 31.36 -12.32 -20.25
CA ALA A 50 30.17 -12.23 -21.06
C ALA A 50 28.89 -12.46 -20.21
N ILE A 51 28.91 -13.47 -19.34
CA ILE A 51 27.79 -13.76 -18.43
C ILE A 51 27.55 -12.57 -17.49
N ILE A 52 28.60 -11.97 -16.92
CA ILE A 52 28.48 -10.79 -16.06
C ILE A 52 27.97 -9.58 -16.85
N LYS A 53 28.48 -9.35 -18.06
CA LYS A 53 28.08 -8.24 -18.92
C LYS A 53 26.58 -8.30 -19.25
N TRP A 54 26.09 -9.45 -19.70
CA TRP A 54 24.68 -9.63 -20.06
C TRP A 54 23.79 -9.76 -18.82
N GLY A 55 24.27 -10.42 -17.76
CA GLY A 55 23.56 -10.55 -16.49
C GLY A 55 23.28 -9.19 -15.83
N LEU A 56 24.22 -8.24 -15.91
CA LEU A 56 24.04 -6.89 -15.37
C LEU A 56 22.97 -6.07 -16.12
N LEU A 57 22.63 -6.40 -17.38
CA LEU A 57 21.53 -5.74 -18.11
C LEU A 57 20.14 -6.18 -17.64
N LEU A 58 20.02 -7.27 -16.90
CA LEU A 58 18.74 -7.69 -16.32
C LEU A 58 18.21 -6.68 -15.30
N ILE A 59 19.09 -5.93 -14.64
CA ILE A 59 18.73 -4.92 -13.64
C ILE A 59 18.02 -3.72 -14.29
N PRO A 60 18.59 -3.02 -15.28
CA PRO A 60 17.88 -1.94 -15.97
C PRO A 60 16.62 -2.45 -16.70
N LEU A 61 16.66 -3.65 -17.28
CA LEU A 61 15.48 -4.24 -17.92
C LEU A 61 14.31 -4.46 -16.93
N SER A 62 14.59 -5.10 -15.79
CA SER A 62 13.58 -5.35 -14.77
C SER A 62 13.03 -4.07 -14.15
N THR A 63 13.90 -3.09 -13.84
CA THR A 63 13.48 -1.80 -13.30
C THR A 63 12.68 -0.97 -14.31
N PHE A 64 12.98 -1.06 -15.61
CA PHE A 64 12.16 -0.46 -16.66
C PHE A 64 10.75 -1.10 -16.75
N CYS A 65 10.68 -2.42 -16.72
CA CYS A 65 9.41 -3.15 -16.70
C CYS A 65 8.58 -2.78 -15.46
N LEU A 66 9.20 -2.70 -14.28
CA LEU A 66 8.55 -2.27 -13.05
C LEU A 66 8.06 -0.81 -13.13
N GLY A 67 8.87 0.11 -13.68
CA GLY A 67 8.48 1.50 -13.91
C GLY A 67 7.27 1.60 -14.85
N THR A 68 7.27 0.84 -15.94
CA THR A 68 6.15 0.79 -16.90
C THR A 68 4.88 0.25 -16.27
N TRP A 69 4.99 -0.83 -15.49
CA TRP A 69 3.87 -1.38 -14.74
C TRP A 69 3.30 -0.38 -13.75
N GLN A 70 4.13 0.38 -13.03
CA GLN A 70 3.68 1.41 -12.10
C GLN A 70 2.92 2.55 -12.82
N VAL A 71 3.33 2.94 -14.03
CA VAL A 71 2.59 3.91 -14.86
C VAL A 71 1.20 3.38 -15.22
N GLN A 72 1.11 2.14 -15.71
CA GLN A 72 -0.18 1.53 -16.05
C GLN A 72 -1.08 1.38 -14.82
N ARG A 73 -0.50 0.93 -13.69
CA ARG A 73 -1.19 0.79 -12.41
C ARG A 73 -1.72 2.13 -11.91
N ARG A 74 -0.94 3.21 -12.04
CA ARG A 74 -1.37 4.57 -11.71
C ARG A 74 -2.55 5.01 -12.58
N LYS A 75 -2.49 4.81 -13.90
CA LYS A 75 -3.58 5.17 -14.82
C LYS A 75 -4.87 4.44 -14.47
N TRP A 76 -4.79 3.12 -14.25
CA TRP A 76 -5.93 2.32 -13.80
C TRP A 76 -6.52 2.85 -12.48
N LYS A 77 -5.66 3.16 -11.50
CA LYS A 77 -6.10 3.66 -10.20
C LYS A 77 -6.78 5.04 -10.29
N LEU A 78 -6.23 5.93 -11.11
CA LEU A 78 -6.83 7.25 -11.35
C LEU A 78 -8.21 7.12 -12.00
N LYS A 79 -8.39 6.20 -12.94
CA LYS A 79 -9.70 5.92 -13.54
C LYS A 79 -10.71 5.44 -12.49
N LEU A 80 -10.28 4.57 -11.57
CA LEU A 80 -11.14 4.07 -10.50
C LEU A 80 -11.53 5.19 -9.50
N ILE A 81 -10.59 6.07 -9.16
CA ILE A 81 -10.88 7.24 -8.31
C ILE A 81 -11.89 8.16 -9.00
N ALA A 82 -11.67 8.46 -10.28
CA ALA A 82 -12.57 9.32 -11.05
C ALA A 82 -13.99 8.73 -11.16
N ASP A 83 -14.12 7.42 -11.35
CA ASP A 83 -15.43 6.74 -11.35
C ASP A 83 -16.14 6.89 -9.99
N LEU A 84 -15.42 6.63 -8.89
CA LEU A 84 -15.97 6.79 -7.54
C LEU A 84 -16.36 8.24 -7.22
N GLU A 85 -15.52 9.21 -7.59
CA GLU A 85 -15.82 10.64 -7.43
C GLU A 85 -17.07 11.02 -8.23
N SER A 86 -17.23 10.53 -9.45
CA SER A 86 -18.41 10.78 -10.28
C SER A 86 -19.69 10.19 -9.68
N ARG A 87 -19.62 9.01 -9.06
CA ARG A 87 -20.77 8.38 -8.39
C ARG A 87 -21.22 9.16 -7.17
N VAL A 88 -20.26 9.62 -6.35
CA VAL A 88 -20.55 10.38 -5.12
C VAL A 88 -21.05 11.78 -5.43
N ALA A 89 -20.60 12.38 -6.54
CA ALA A 89 -21.04 13.70 -6.99
C ALA A 89 -22.34 13.69 -7.81
N ALA A 90 -22.92 12.51 -8.08
CA ALA A 90 -24.18 12.41 -8.82
C ALA A 90 -25.34 13.08 -8.06
N GLU A 91 -26.42 13.41 -8.77
CA GLU A 91 -27.61 13.96 -8.12
C GLU A 91 -28.29 12.91 -7.22
N PRO A 92 -28.78 13.28 -6.02
CA PRO A 92 -29.48 12.36 -5.15
C PRO A 92 -30.76 11.83 -5.80
N VAL A 93 -30.90 10.49 -5.81
CA VAL A 93 -32.11 9.80 -6.30
C VAL A 93 -32.96 9.30 -5.13
N PRO A 94 -34.27 9.07 -5.29
CA PRO A 94 -35.05 8.41 -4.25
C PRO A 94 -34.50 6.99 -3.98
N LEU A 95 -34.55 6.56 -2.72
CA LEU A 95 -34.11 5.21 -2.35
C LEU A 95 -35.05 4.15 -2.97
N PRO A 96 -34.53 3.20 -3.77
CA PRO A 96 -35.35 2.13 -4.33
C PRO A 96 -35.61 1.03 -3.31
N THR A 97 -36.70 0.29 -3.50
CA THR A 97 -37.08 -0.85 -2.64
C THR A 97 -36.42 -2.16 -3.09
N SER A 98 -35.86 -2.23 -4.31
CA SER A 98 -35.31 -3.45 -4.90
C SER A 98 -33.83 -3.70 -4.50
N PRO A 99 -33.48 -4.88 -3.94
CA PRO A 99 -32.09 -5.21 -3.61
C PRO A 99 -31.12 -5.23 -4.80
N LEU A 100 -31.61 -5.48 -6.02
CA LEU A 100 -30.80 -5.48 -7.23
C LEU A 100 -30.36 -4.05 -7.59
N GLU A 101 -31.29 -3.09 -7.47
CA GLU A 101 -31.02 -1.68 -7.74
C GLU A 101 -30.06 -1.09 -6.70
N LEU A 102 -30.14 -1.52 -5.44
CA LEU A 102 -29.23 -1.07 -4.38
C LEU A 102 -27.76 -1.37 -4.68
N LYS A 103 -27.44 -2.48 -5.37
CA LYS A 103 -26.06 -2.80 -5.76
C LYS A 103 -25.51 -1.78 -6.76
N ASP A 104 -26.34 -1.33 -7.69
CA ASP A 104 -25.96 -0.33 -8.71
C ASP A 104 -25.90 1.10 -8.15
N LEU A 105 -26.44 1.30 -6.96
CA LEU A 105 -26.40 2.54 -6.20
C LEU A 105 -25.23 2.64 -5.22
N GLU A 106 -24.36 1.63 -5.08
CA GLU A 106 -23.20 1.78 -4.19
C GLU A 106 -22.37 3.01 -4.58
N TYR A 107 -22.06 3.85 -3.57
CA TYR A 107 -21.41 5.16 -3.70
C TYR A 107 -22.25 6.28 -4.33
N LYS A 108 -23.53 6.06 -4.66
CA LYS A 108 -24.43 7.12 -5.12
C LYS A 108 -25.23 7.72 -3.97
N PRO A 109 -25.48 9.04 -3.99
CA PRO A 109 -26.34 9.67 -3.03
C PRO A 109 -27.80 9.31 -3.27
N VAL A 110 -28.53 9.11 -2.19
CA VAL A 110 -29.97 8.89 -2.16
C VAL A 110 -30.62 9.83 -1.16
N LYS A 111 -31.88 10.18 -1.43
CA LYS A 111 -32.72 10.99 -0.53
C LYS A 111 -33.76 10.09 0.15
N VAL A 112 -33.90 10.25 1.46
CA VAL A 112 -34.95 9.63 2.27
C VAL A 112 -35.58 10.65 3.21
N HIS A 113 -36.84 10.44 3.56
CA HIS A 113 -37.60 11.28 4.50
C HIS A 113 -38.19 10.40 5.61
N GLY A 114 -38.19 10.89 6.85
CA GLY A 114 -38.69 10.16 8.01
C GLY A 114 -37.92 10.47 9.29
N TYR A 115 -37.92 9.56 10.26
CA TYR A 115 -37.39 9.83 11.62
C TYR A 115 -36.49 8.71 12.15
N PHE A 116 -35.64 9.05 13.12
CA PHE A 116 -34.69 8.12 13.74
C PHE A 116 -35.31 7.38 14.94
N ASP A 117 -35.00 6.09 15.07
CA ASP A 117 -35.18 5.35 16.32
C ASP A 117 -33.88 5.33 17.12
N HIS A 118 -33.75 6.30 18.02
CA HIS A 118 -32.56 6.45 18.86
C HIS A 118 -32.42 5.39 19.96
N SER A 119 -33.46 4.59 20.23
CA SER A 119 -33.39 3.52 21.23
C SER A 119 -32.57 2.32 20.76
N LYS A 120 -32.41 2.18 19.44
CA LYS A 120 -31.76 1.04 18.77
C LYS A 120 -30.43 1.40 18.10
N GLU A 121 -29.72 2.42 18.61
CA GLU A 121 -28.41 2.82 18.06
C GLU A 121 -27.37 1.70 18.17
N LEU A 122 -26.60 1.49 17.10
CA LEU A 122 -25.49 0.55 16.99
C LEU A 122 -24.17 1.28 16.81
N TYR A 123 -23.08 0.71 17.32
CA TYR A 123 -21.76 1.33 17.29
C TYR A 123 -20.74 0.49 16.53
N ILE A 124 -20.19 1.05 15.45
CA ILE A 124 -19.02 0.49 14.78
C ILE A 124 -17.76 1.14 15.34
N LEU A 125 -16.89 0.37 15.98
CA LEU A 125 -15.66 0.81 16.62
C LEU A 125 -14.52 -0.23 16.51
N PRO A 126 -13.26 0.19 16.58
CA PRO A 126 -12.80 1.57 16.57
C PRO A 126 -12.89 2.19 15.17
N ARG A 127 -13.27 3.47 15.09
CA ARG A 127 -13.21 4.29 13.88
C ARG A 127 -12.37 5.53 14.14
N SER A 128 -11.78 6.06 13.08
CA SER A 128 -11.07 7.34 13.11
C SER A 128 -11.88 8.39 12.37
N LEU A 129 -11.88 9.62 12.87
CA LEU A 129 -12.50 10.74 12.19
C LEU A 129 -11.90 10.90 10.79
N VAL A 130 -12.76 10.87 9.78
CA VAL A 130 -12.42 11.16 8.39
C VAL A 130 -12.52 12.66 8.20
N ASN A 131 -11.38 13.32 8.01
CA ASN A 131 -11.33 14.73 7.69
C ASN A 131 -10.30 14.96 6.59
N PRO A 132 -10.72 15.23 5.34
CA PRO A 132 -9.81 15.41 4.21
C PRO A 132 -8.72 16.47 4.46
N LYS A 133 -9.08 17.59 5.10
CA LYS A 133 -8.12 18.66 5.44
C LYS A 133 -7.09 18.21 6.46
N ARG A 134 -7.47 17.36 7.41
CA ARG A 134 -6.56 16.82 8.44
C ARG A 134 -5.71 15.68 7.90
N GLU A 135 -6.28 14.79 7.08
CA GLU A 135 -5.56 13.67 6.46
C GLU A 135 -4.44 14.19 5.53
N ALA A 136 -4.70 15.23 4.73
CA ALA A 136 -3.68 15.86 3.89
C ALA A 136 -2.53 16.48 4.70
N LYS A 137 -2.83 17.12 5.85
CA LYS A 137 -1.82 17.70 6.76
C LYS A 137 -1.03 16.63 7.52
N ALA A 138 -1.66 15.51 7.84
CA ALA A 138 -1.05 14.41 8.60
C ALA A 138 -0.18 13.48 7.73
N ALA A 139 -0.32 13.50 6.40
CA ALA A 139 0.38 12.62 5.47
C ALA A 139 1.93 12.74 5.48
N GLY A 140 2.49 13.71 6.23
CA GLY A 140 3.94 13.87 6.42
C GLY A 140 4.40 13.91 7.89
N GLN A 141 3.52 13.64 8.86
CA GLN A 141 3.87 13.69 10.28
C GLN A 141 4.27 12.30 10.80
N LEU A 142 5.42 12.21 11.47
CA LEU A 142 5.93 10.97 12.07
C LEU A 142 5.09 10.48 13.26
N ILE A 143 4.30 11.37 13.87
CA ILE A 143 3.41 11.08 15.00
C ILE A 143 2.07 11.77 14.73
N SER A 144 1.09 11.00 14.25
CA SER A 144 -0.31 11.42 14.25
C SER A 144 -1.08 10.49 15.17
N SER A 145 -1.75 11.04 16.19
CA SER A 145 -2.77 10.30 16.95
C SER A 145 -4.14 10.64 16.35
N PRO A 146 -4.66 9.83 15.40
CA PRO A 146 -6.00 10.05 14.90
C PRO A 146 -6.99 9.91 16.05
N GLU A 147 -7.96 10.82 16.10
CA GLU A 147 -9.01 10.75 17.10
C GLU A 147 -9.80 9.46 16.90
N THR A 148 -9.75 8.58 17.91
CA THR A 148 -10.47 7.31 17.89
C THR A 148 -11.87 7.50 18.47
N GLY A 149 -12.83 6.80 17.90
CA GLY A 149 -14.22 6.91 18.25
C GLY A 149 -15.04 5.79 17.62
N ALA A 150 -16.31 6.07 17.37
CA ALA A 150 -17.25 5.14 16.77
C ALA A 150 -18.03 5.82 15.65
N ASN A 151 -18.48 5.03 14.69
CA ASN A 151 -19.59 5.45 13.84
C ASN A 151 -20.90 5.04 14.53
N VAL A 152 -21.87 5.95 14.55
CA VAL A 152 -23.21 5.72 15.10
C VAL A 152 -24.14 5.33 13.97
N ILE A 153 -24.68 4.12 14.05
CA ILE A 153 -25.66 3.59 13.12
C ILE A 153 -26.99 3.63 13.84
N THR A 154 -27.99 4.25 13.23
CA THR A 154 -29.30 4.43 13.84
C THR A 154 -30.36 3.95 12.86
N PRO A 155 -31.32 3.12 13.29
CA PRO A 155 -32.47 2.79 12.46
C PRO A 155 -33.26 4.05 12.13
N PHE A 156 -33.75 4.12 10.90
CA PHE A 156 -34.46 5.27 10.36
C PHE A 156 -35.71 4.77 9.66
N TYR A 157 -36.88 5.17 10.15
CA TYR A 157 -38.15 4.81 9.53
C TYR A 157 -38.40 5.76 8.36
N CYS A 158 -38.38 5.22 7.14
CA CYS A 158 -38.69 5.96 5.92
C CYS A 158 -40.21 6.05 5.76
N THR A 159 -40.78 7.23 5.98
CA THR A 159 -42.23 7.43 5.92
C THR A 159 -42.80 7.23 4.51
N ASP A 160 -42.05 7.66 3.49
CA ASP A 160 -42.44 7.51 2.07
C ASP A 160 -42.50 6.03 1.62
N LEU A 161 -41.65 5.18 2.19
CA LEU A 161 -41.49 3.78 1.78
C LEU A 161 -42.16 2.80 2.75
N GLY A 162 -42.50 3.24 3.97
CA GLY A 162 -43.08 2.41 5.02
C GLY A 162 -42.11 1.36 5.60
N ILE A 163 -40.80 1.51 5.39
CA ILE A 163 -39.76 0.56 5.84
C ILE A 163 -38.76 1.26 6.76
N THR A 164 -38.12 0.49 7.64
CA THR A 164 -36.99 0.96 8.45
C THR A 164 -35.67 0.58 7.79
N ILE A 165 -34.75 1.52 7.63
CA ILE A 165 -33.39 1.27 7.11
C ILE A 165 -32.33 1.61 8.17
N LEU A 166 -31.08 1.27 7.90
CA LEU A 166 -29.95 1.67 8.73
C LEU A 166 -29.30 2.95 8.19
N VAL A 167 -29.07 3.92 9.07
CA VAL A 167 -28.35 5.15 8.72
C VAL A 167 -27.08 5.23 9.56
N ASN A 168 -25.92 5.22 8.91
CA ASN A 168 -24.68 5.63 9.56
C ASN A 168 -24.65 7.16 9.62
N ARG A 169 -25.00 7.70 10.79
CA ARG A 169 -25.04 9.14 11.08
C ARG A 169 -23.64 9.76 11.17
N GLY A 170 -22.61 8.92 11.25
CA GLY A 170 -21.23 9.31 11.19
C GLY A 170 -20.50 9.23 12.53
N PHE A 171 -19.41 9.97 12.65
CA PHE A 171 -18.39 9.77 13.67
C PHE A 171 -18.71 10.51 14.97
N VAL A 172 -18.53 9.83 16.10
CA VAL A 172 -18.45 10.43 17.43
C VAL A 172 -17.15 10.03 18.10
N SER A 173 -16.55 10.95 18.87
CA SER A 173 -15.36 10.66 19.65
C SER A 173 -15.66 9.63 20.74
N ARG A 174 -14.64 8.94 21.25
CA ARG A 174 -14.81 7.91 22.30
C ARG A 174 -15.58 8.40 23.54
N LYS A 175 -15.44 9.68 23.88
CA LYS A 175 -16.15 10.31 25.01
C LYS A 175 -17.64 10.56 24.75
N LYS A 176 -18.05 10.53 23.48
CA LYS A 176 -19.40 10.86 22.99
C LYS A 176 -20.18 9.67 22.45
N VAL A 177 -19.69 8.45 22.68
CA VAL A 177 -20.38 7.22 22.26
C VAL A 177 -21.71 7.11 23.00
N ASN A 178 -21.73 7.35 24.32
CA ASN A 178 -22.96 7.34 25.11
C ASN A 178 -23.93 8.44 24.61
N PRO A 179 -25.17 8.09 24.20
CA PRO A 179 -26.24 9.01 23.82
C PRO A 179 -26.44 10.20 24.78
N GLU A 180 -26.39 9.96 26.09
CA GLU A 180 -26.64 10.97 27.13
C GLU A 180 -25.62 12.12 27.09
N THR A 181 -24.42 11.84 26.58
CA THR A 181 -23.35 12.84 26.45
C THR A 181 -23.47 13.71 25.19
N ARG A 182 -24.48 13.43 24.34
CA ARG A 182 -24.70 14.07 23.04
C ARG A 182 -26.19 14.29 22.74
N LEU A 183 -26.97 14.74 23.71
CA LEU A 183 -28.43 14.97 23.58
C LEU A 183 -28.82 15.80 22.36
N LYS A 184 -28.06 16.85 22.03
CA LYS A 184 -28.31 17.65 20.81
C LYS A 184 -28.26 16.85 19.51
N GLY A 185 -27.51 15.74 19.51
CA GLY A 185 -27.43 14.82 18.40
C GLY A 185 -28.57 13.80 18.36
N GLN A 186 -29.49 13.75 19.32
CA GLN A 186 -30.70 12.93 19.25
C GLN A 186 -31.80 13.79 18.63
N ILE A 187 -31.93 13.72 17.31
CA ILE A 187 -32.84 14.59 16.56
C ILE A 187 -34.24 13.98 16.67
N GLU A 188 -35.19 14.75 17.18
CA GLU A 188 -36.59 14.33 17.27
C GLU A 188 -37.37 14.81 16.04
N GLY A 189 -38.34 14.00 15.61
CA GLY A 189 -39.23 14.31 14.48
C GLY A 189 -38.70 13.89 13.11
N GLU A 190 -39.45 14.27 12.08
CA GLU A 190 -39.15 13.94 10.69
C GLU A 190 -38.09 14.87 10.11
N VAL A 191 -37.18 14.29 9.31
CA VAL A 191 -36.08 14.98 8.64
C VAL A 191 -35.92 14.48 7.21
N ASP A 192 -35.52 15.39 6.33
CA ASP A 192 -34.95 15.04 5.03
C ASP A 192 -33.47 14.68 5.21
N LEU A 193 -33.09 13.49 4.77
CA LEU A 193 -31.74 12.98 4.87
C LEU A 193 -31.20 12.63 3.48
N ILE A 194 -29.99 13.11 3.19
CA ILE A 194 -29.21 12.67 2.04
C ILE A 194 -28.08 11.80 2.55
N GLY A 195 -27.93 10.62 1.97
CA GLY A 195 -26.86 9.70 2.34
C GLY A 195 -26.35 8.91 1.14
N VAL A 196 -25.15 8.36 1.26
CA VAL A 196 -24.54 7.54 0.22
C VAL A 196 -24.81 6.07 0.50
N VAL A 197 -25.34 5.33 -0.47
CA VAL A 197 -25.61 3.90 -0.30
C VAL A 197 -24.31 3.13 -0.11
N ARG A 198 -24.30 2.24 0.88
CA ARG A 198 -23.17 1.39 1.21
C ARG A 198 -23.61 -0.05 1.43
N LEU A 199 -22.91 -0.96 0.78
CA LEU A 199 -23.19 -2.39 0.91
C LEU A 199 -22.52 -2.99 2.16
N THR A 200 -23.01 -4.18 2.50
CA THR A 200 -22.47 -5.07 3.54
C THR A 200 -21.00 -5.38 3.29
N GLU A 201 -20.20 -5.45 4.35
CA GLU A 201 -18.76 -5.68 4.29
C GLU A 201 -18.44 -7.12 4.66
N SER A 202 -17.68 -7.80 3.80
CA SER A 202 -17.05 -9.06 4.18
C SER A 202 -16.00 -8.83 5.27
N ARG A 203 -16.05 -9.63 6.33
CA ARG A 203 -15.04 -9.62 7.38
C ARG A 203 -13.64 -9.88 6.81
N LYS A 204 -12.71 -8.94 7.02
CA LYS A 204 -11.32 -9.10 6.60
C LYS A 204 -10.55 -10.00 7.58
N PRO A 205 -9.49 -10.70 7.12
CA PRO A 205 -8.56 -11.38 8.01
C PRO A 205 -8.06 -10.43 9.11
N PHE A 206 -7.92 -10.93 10.34
CA PHE A 206 -7.47 -10.19 11.53
C PHE A 206 -8.44 -9.13 12.08
N VAL A 207 -9.62 -8.95 11.50
CA VAL A 207 -10.70 -8.17 12.15
C VAL A 207 -11.43 -9.08 13.15
N PRO A 208 -11.67 -8.66 14.40
CA PRO A 208 -12.47 -9.45 15.34
C PRO A 208 -13.89 -9.71 14.85
N GLN A 209 -14.55 -10.73 15.40
CA GLN A 209 -15.97 -10.97 15.13
C GLN A 209 -16.83 -9.90 15.83
N ASN A 210 -17.91 -9.46 15.19
CA ASN A 210 -18.90 -8.57 15.80
C ASN A 210 -19.44 -9.19 17.10
N ARG A 211 -19.78 -8.32 18.06
CA ARG A 211 -20.34 -8.68 19.38
C ARG A 211 -21.68 -7.95 19.57
N PRO A 212 -22.77 -8.43 18.92
CA PRO A 212 -24.09 -7.80 18.98
C PRO A 212 -24.61 -7.65 20.42
N GLU A 213 -24.31 -8.62 21.28
CA GLU A 213 -24.73 -8.66 22.69
C GLU A 213 -24.12 -7.54 23.54
N LYS A 214 -23.00 -6.96 23.10
CA LYS A 214 -22.36 -5.79 23.73
C LYS A 214 -22.52 -4.53 22.90
N ASN A 215 -23.28 -4.59 21.82
CA ASN A 215 -23.41 -3.55 20.82
C ASN A 215 -22.05 -3.02 20.31
N GLN A 216 -21.11 -3.95 20.08
CA GLN A 216 -19.76 -3.66 19.59
C GLN A 216 -19.58 -4.28 18.21
N TRP A 217 -19.59 -3.44 17.19
CA TRP A 217 -19.44 -3.84 15.80
C TRP A 217 -18.06 -3.41 15.28
N TYR A 218 -17.37 -4.29 14.56
CA TYR A 218 -16.05 -4.03 13.99
C TYR A 218 -16.11 -3.84 12.47
N TYR A 219 -17.12 -4.40 11.82
CA TYR A 219 -17.40 -4.27 10.39
C TYR A 219 -18.92 -4.20 10.16
N ARG A 220 -19.31 -3.70 8.98
CA ARG A 220 -20.74 -3.57 8.61
C ARG A 220 -21.29 -4.91 8.15
N ASP A 221 -22.05 -5.56 9.02
CA ASP A 221 -22.83 -6.75 8.69
C ASP A 221 -24.31 -6.34 8.67
N LEU A 222 -24.82 -5.98 7.50
CA LEU A 222 -26.15 -5.37 7.38
C LEU A 222 -27.23 -6.34 7.79
N GLU A 223 -27.09 -7.62 7.45
CA GLU A 223 -28.03 -8.67 7.78
C GLU A 223 -28.15 -8.87 9.30
N ALA A 224 -27.03 -8.92 10.02
CA ALA A 224 -27.05 -9.04 11.46
C ALA A 224 -27.56 -7.76 12.16
N MET A 225 -27.17 -6.58 11.67
CA MET A 225 -27.63 -5.30 12.21
C MET A 225 -29.13 -5.09 12.00
N ALA A 226 -29.62 -5.40 10.80
CA ALA A 226 -31.03 -5.34 10.40
C ALA A 226 -31.90 -6.22 11.30
N ARG A 227 -31.51 -7.49 11.50
CA ARG A 227 -32.21 -8.42 12.39
C ARG A 227 -32.32 -7.92 13.83
N LEU A 228 -31.25 -7.31 14.35
CA LEU A 228 -31.23 -6.79 15.72
C LEU A 228 -32.13 -5.56 15.89
N THR A 229 -32.29 -4.78 14.82
CA THR A 229 -32.99 -3.48 14.87
C THR A 229 -34.39 -3.50 14.28
N GLU A 230 -34.80 -4.61 13.67
CA GLU A 230 -36.04 -4.75 12.89
C GLU A 230 -36.06 -3.78 11.69
N ALA A 231 -34.91 -3.62 11.06
CA ALA A 231 -34.72 -2.84 9.84
C ALA A 231 -34.52 -3.77 8.63
N GLU A 232 -34.65 -3.21 7.44
CA GLU A 232 -34.17 -3.82 6.21
C GLU A 232 -32.63 -3.74 6.14
N PRO A 233 -31.95 -4.69 5.47
CA PRO A 233 -30.49 -4.73 5.32
C PRO A 233 -29.99 -3.69 4.31
N ILE A 234 -30.45 -2.44 4.46
CA ILE A 234 -30.13 -1.28 3.62
C ILE A 234 -29.42 -0.28 4.51
N LEU A 235 -28.24 0.18 4.09
CA LEU A 235 -27.49 1.18 4.82
C LEU A 235 -27.09 2.37 3.95
N ILE A 236 -27.33 3.57 4.47
CA ILE A 236 -26.83 4.82 3.91
C ILE A 236 -25.88 5.52 4.90
N ASP A 237 -24.77 6.03 4.40
CA ASP A 237 -23.88 6.92 5.15
C ASP A 237 -24.39 8.36 4.99
N ALA A 238 -24.84 8.99 6.08
CA ALA A 238 -25.33 10.36 6.06
C ALA A 238 -24.27 11.34 5.51
N ASP A 239 -24.70 12.32 4.73
CA ASP A 239 -23.81 13.32 4.17
C ASP A 239 -23.24 14.27 5.24
N PHE A 240 -22.29 15.13 4.86
CA PHE A 240 -21.70 16.06 5.82
C PHE A 240 -22.69 17.14 6.29
N LYS A 241 -23.70 17.50 5.47
CA LYS A 241 -24.71 18.52 5.81
C LYS A 241 -25.64 18.05 6.94
N SER A 242 -25.80 16.74 7.08
CA SER A 242 -26.54 16.08 8.16
C SER A 242 -25.81 16.12 9.52
N THR A 243 -24.62 16.73 9.59
CA THR A 243 -23.85 16.87 10.83
C THR A 243 -24.55 17.77 11.83
N VAL A 244 -24.76 17.26 13.04
CA VAL A 244 -25.32 18.06 14.15
C VAL A 244 -24.22 18.53 15.09
N PRO A 245 -24.13 19.84 15.40
CA PRO A 245 -23.18 20.34 16.39
C PRO A 245 -23.29 19.62 17.74
N GLY A 246 -22.21 18.94 18.13
CA GLY A 246 -22.16 18.18 19.36
C GLY A 246 -22.60 16.71 19.24
N GLY A 247 -23.26 16.34 18.14
CA GLY A 247 -23.66 14.98 17.78
C GLY A 247 -22.70 14.28 16.81
N PRO A 248 -23.17 13.24 16.10
CA PRO A 248 -22.40 12.55 15.06
C PRO A 248 -22.01 13.48 13.90
N ILE A 249 -20.78 13.32 13.42
CA ILE A 249 -20.23 14.05 12.27
C ILE A 249 -20.46 13.20 11.03
N GLY A 250 -21.33 13.64 10.13
CA GLY A 250 -21.64 12.96 8.86
C GLY A 250 -20.51 13.04 7.83
N GLY A 251 -20.74 12.51 6.63
CA GLY A 251 -19.76 12.51 5.54
C GLY A 251 -18.52 11.67 5.81
N GLN A 252 -18.66 10.58 6.57
CA GLN A 252 -17.53 9.72 7.00
C GLN A 252 -17.21 8.59 6.03
N THR A 253 -17.83 8.58 4.85
CA THR A 253 -17.50 7.63 3.79
C THR A 253 -16.10 7.93 3.27
N ARG A 254 -15.16 7.01 3.49
CA ARG A 254 -13.81 7.11 2.89
C ARG A 254 -13.86 6.70 1.43
N VAL A 255 -13.71 7.68 0.54
CA VAL A 255 -13.61 7.46 -0.92
C VAL A 255 -12.16 7.62 -1.41
N SER A 256 -11.22 7.95 -0.51
CA SER A 256 -9.82 8.16 -0.87
C SER A 256 -9.07 6.84 -1.08
N LEU A 257 -8.43 6.68 -2.24
CA LEU A 257 -7.50 5.60 -2.53
C LEU A 257 -6.07 6.16 -2.50
N ARG A 258 -5.25 5.72 -1.54
CA ARG A 258 -3.85 6.17 -1.38
C ARG A 258 -3.04 5.99 -2.67
N ASN A 259 -2.43 7.03 -3.23
CA ASN A 259 -1.77 6.97 -4.54
C ASN A 259 -0.28 7.36 -4.46
N GLU A 260 0.60 6.40 -4.16
CA GLU A 260 2.05 6.60 -4.09
C GLU A 260 2.78 6.24 -5.41
N HIS A 261 2.03 5.91 -6.47
CA HIS A 261 2.63 5.34 -7.68
C HIS A 261 3.60 6.30 -8.39
N MET A 262 3.42 7.62 -8.24
CA MET A 262 4.35 8.60 -8.81
C MET A 262 5.75 8.49 -8.22
N GLN A 263 5.86 8.37 -6.90
CA GLN A 263 7.16 8.21 -6.23
C GLN A 263 7.85 6.94 -6.70
N TYR A 264 7.11 5.83 -6.78
CA TYR A 264 7.66 4.57 -7.30
C TYR A 264 8.08 4.67 -8.76
N ILE A 265 7.31 5.35 -9.63
CA ILE A 265 7.69 5.58 -11.03
C ILE A 265 9.06 6.27 -11.11
N ILE A 266 9.25 7.33 -10.31
CA ILE A 266 10.53 8.07 -10.24
C ILE A 266 11.65 7.14 -9.75
N THR A 267 11.42 6.37 -8.69
CA THR A 267 12.41 5.42 -8.17
C THR A 267 12.82 4.38 -9.22
N TRP A 268 11.86 3.73 -9.88
CA TRP A 268 12.15 2.66 -10.83
C TRP A 268 12.84 3.16 -12.09
N TYR A 269 12.40 4.27 -12.67
CA TYR A 269 13.08 4.85 -13.82
C TYR A 269 14.43 5.49 -13.45
N GLY A 270 14.56 6.04 -12.24
CA GLY A 270 15.85 6.51 -11.71
C GLY A 270 16.87 5.37 -11.57
N LEU A 271 16.46 4.23 -11.00
CA LEU A 271 17.30 3.03 -10.91
C LEU A 271 17.64 2.48 -12.29
N CYS A 272 16.68 2.44 -13.22
CA CYS A 272 16.90 2.05 -14.60
C CYS A 272 17.98 2.92 -15.26
N ALA A 273 17.86 4.24 -15.15
CA ALA A 273 18.81 5.19 -15.73
C ALA A 273 20.21 5.05 -15.11
N ALA A 274 20.31 4.98 -13.78
CA ALA A 274 21.58 4.86 -13.07
C ALA A 274 22.31 3.56 -13.42
N THR A 275 21.59 2.43 -13.40
CA THR A 275 22.18 1.11 -13.69
C THR A 275 22.54 0.95 -15.17
N SER A 276 21.73 1.50 -16.08
CA SER A 276 22.06 1.59 -17.51
C SER A 276 23.31 2.43 -17.76
N TYR A 277 23.43 3.58 -17.09
CA TYR A 277 24.60 4.45 -17.19
C TYR A 277 25.87 3.78 -16.67
N MET A 278 25.79 3.13 -15.50
CA MET A 278 26.92 2.37 -14.94
C MET A 278 27.37 1.24 -15.89
N TRP A 279 26.41 0.52 -16.48
CA TRP A 279 26.70 -0.52 -17.44
C TRP A 279 27.37 0.03 -18.71
N TYR A 280 26.82 1.10 -19.29
CA TYR A 280 27.38 1.79 -20.45
C TYR A 280 28.82 2.25 -20.20
N ARG A 281 29.05 2.90 -19.04
CA ARG A 281 30.37 3.39 -18.63
C ARG A 281 31.38 2.24 -18.49
N LYS A 282 30.96 1.12 -17.91
CA LYS A 282 31.82 -0.03 -17.63
C LYS A 282 32.21 -0.80 -18.90
N PHE A 283 31.27 -1.01 -19.82
CA PHE A 283 31.44 -1.96 -20.93
C PHE A 283 31.49 -1.34 -22.32
N ILE A 284 30.97 -0.13 -22.54
CA ILE A 284 30.97 0.53 -23.87
C ILE A 284 32.02 1.63 -23.92
N GLN A 285 32.12 2.47 -22.90
CA GLN A 285 33.11 3.55 -22.85
C GLN A 285 34.57 3.07 -22.80
N LYS A 286 34.81 1.79 -22.49
CA LYS A 286 36.13 1.16 -22.54
C LYS A 286 36.48 0.51 -23.89
N LEU A 287 35.52 0.44 -24.81
CA LEU A 287 35.70 -0.14 -26.16
C LEU A 287 36.14 0.91 -27.19
N TRP A 288 36.12 2.19 -26.81
CA TRP A 288 36.66 3.35 -27.52
C TRP A 288 37.77 3.98 -26.68
#